data_AF-A0A5E7D8Y2-F1
#
_entry.id   AF-A0A5E7D8Y2-F1
#
_cell.length_a   1.000
_cell.length_b   1.000
_cell.length_c   1.000
_cell.angle_alpha   90.00
_cell.angle_beta   90.00
_cell.angle_gamma   90.00
#
_symmetry.space_group_name_H-M   'P 1'
#
loop_
_entity.id
_entity.type
_entity.pdbx_description
1 polymer ?
#
loop_
_entity_poly.entity_id
_entity_poly.type
_entity_poly.pdbx_seq_one_letter_code
_entity_poly.pdbx_strand_id
1 'polypeptide(L)' 'MANELEQFQQDLLDSVRQMKERKAARVTHMPLSAAAEARAKVGVSQSAFAKLIGVSLRMQLQLL' A
#
# COMPACT_ATOMS: atom_id res chain seq x y z
N MET A 1 -15.95 23.47 -22.58
CA MET A 1 -15.59 22.35 -23.48
C MET A 1 -14.11 22.31 -23.83
N ALA A 2 -13.55 23.15 -24.72
CA ALA A 2 -12.11 23.08 -25.06
C ALA A 2 -11.19 23.38 -23.85
N ASN A 3 -11.53 24.44 -23.09
CA ASN A 3 -10.77 24.87 -21.90
C ASN A 3 -10.77 23.83 -20.76
N GLU A 4 -11.84 23.05 -20.60
CA GLU A 4 -11.93 22.02 -19.55
C GLU A 4 -11.07 20.80 -19.88
N LEU A 5 -10.95 20.47 -21.17
CA LEU A 5 -10.10 19.39 -21.63
C LEU A 5 -8.61 19.76 -21.48
N GLU A 6 -8.25 21.01 -21.75
CA GLU A 6 -6.89 21.53 -21.54
C GLU A 6 -6.52 21.55 -20.05
N GLN A 7 -7.45 21.98 -19.20
CA GLN A 7 -7.24 21.97 -17.76
C GLN A 7 -7.08 20.55 -17.21
N PHE A 8 -7.91 19.61 -17.65
CA PHE A 8 -7.77 18.20 -17.30
C PHE A 8 -6.42 17.60 -17.71
N GLN A 9 -5.91 17.95 -18.90
CA GLN A 9 -4.60 17.48 -19.36
C GLN A 9 -3.46 18.03 -18.49
N GLN A 10 -3.54 19.29 -18.07
CA GLN A 10 -2.56 19.89 -17.15
C GLN A 10 -2.60 19.21 -15.78
N ASP A 11 -3.79 19.05 -15.21
CA ASP A 11 -3.98 18.41 -13.90
C ASP A 11 -3.45 16.96 -13.89
N LEU A 12 -3.61 16.24 -15.00
CA LEU A 12 -3.08 14.89 -15.17
C LEU A 12 -1.55 14.88 -15.20
N LEU A 13 -0.93 15.77 -15.97
CA LEU A 13 0.53 15.88 -16.05
C LEU A 13 1.14 16.24 -14.70
N ASP A 14 0.50 17.15 -13.96
CA ASP A 14 0.95 17.55 -12.63
C ASP A 14 0.81 16.41 -11.61
N SER A 15 -0.28 15.64 -11.69
CA SER A 15 -0.46 14.44 -10.86
C SER A 15 0.66 13.41 -11.10
N VAL A 16 1.03 13.16 -12.36
CA VAL A 16 2.12 12.23 -12.71
C VAL A 16 3.47 12.74 -12.21
N ARG A 17 3.74 14.05 -12.27
CA ARG A 17 4.97 14.65 -11.73
C ARG A 17 5.04 14.49 -10.22
N GLN A 18 3.96 14.80 -9.50
CA GLN A 18 3.88 14.64 -8.04
C GLN A 18 4.11 13.17 -7.61
N MET A 19 3.54 12.21 -8.35
CA MET A 19 3.79 10.78 -8.11
C MET A 19 5.26 10.40 -8.32
N LYS A 20 5.90 10.87 -9.40
CA LYS A 20 7.32 10.61 -9.68
C LYS A 20 8.24 11.21 -8.62
N GLU A 21 7.88 12.37 -8.08
CA GLU A 21 8.59 13.03 -6.98
C GLU A 21 8.38 12.34 -5.62
N ARG A 22 7.63 11.22 -5.57
CA ARG A 22 7.23 10.51 -4.35
C ARG A 22 6.54 11.42 -3.32
N LYS A 23 5.91 12.50 -3.76
CA LYS A 23 5.03 13.34 -2.94
C LYS A 23 3.72 12.58 -2.72
N ALA A 24 3.78 11.54 -1.88
CA ALA A 24 2.60 10.79 -1.49
C ALA A 24 1.68 11.72 -0.68
N ALA A 25 0.48 11.98 -1.19
CA ALA A 25 -0.51 12.85 -0.53
C ALA A 25 -0.89 12.36 0.89
N ARG A 26 -0.68 11.06 1.19
CA ARG A 26 -0.92 10.48 2.50
C ARG A 26 -0.06 9.25 2.75
N VAL A 27 0.96 9.39 3.60
CA VAL A 27 1.62 8.23 4.22
C VAL A 27 0.77 7.84 5.43
N THR A 28 0.07 6.72 5.34
CA THR A 28 -0.68 6.18 6.48
C THR A 28 0.26 5.27 7.26
N HIS A 29 0.85 5.78 8.33
CA HIS A 29 1.56 4.94 9.29
C HIS A 29 0.52 4.17 10.11
N MET A 30 0.18 2.96 9.64
CA MET A 30 -0.59 2.03 10.45
C MET A 30 0.37 1.31 11.40
N PRO A 31 0.06 1.23 12.70
CA PRO A 31 0.81 0.37 13.60
C PRO A 31 0.72 -1.05 13.05
N LEU A 32 1.87 -1.72 12.96
CA LEU A 32 1.94 -3.10 12.53
C LEU A 32 1.01 -3.92 13.44
N SER A 33 0.17 -4.76 12.84
CA SER A 33 -0.58 -5.72 13.64
C SER A 33 0.38 -6.64 14.40
N ALA A 34 -0.04 -7.18 15.54
CA ALA A 34 0.77 -8.14 16.31
C ALA A 34 1.23 -9.33 15.43
N ALA A 35 0.43 -9.71 14.42
CA ALA A 35 0.78 -10.71 13.43
C ALA A 35 1.90 -10.25 12.48
N ALA A 36 1.89 -8.98 12.04
CA ALA A 36 2.95 -8.41 11.22
C ALA A 36 4.27 -8.25 12.00
N GLU A 37 4.21 -7.85 13.27
CA GLU A 37 5.38 -7.83 14.16
C GLU A 37 5.97 -9.22 14.39
N ALA A 38 5.12 -10.21 14.69
CA ALA A 38 5.55 -11.59 14.85
C ALA A 38 6.19 -12.12 13.56
N ARG A 39 5.61 -11.82 12.38
CA ARG A 39 6.21 -12.21 11.09
C ARG A 39 7.58 -11.56 10.86
N ALA A 40 7.72 -10.28 11.18
CA ALA A 40 8.99 -9.57 11.05
C ALA A 40 10.10 -10.19 11.92
N LYS A 41 9.75 -10.73 13.10
CA LYS A 41 10.68 -11.43 14.00
C LYS A 41 10.98 -12.88 13.58
N VAL A 42 10.03 -13.55 12.93
CA VAL A 42 10.13 -14.98 12.58
C VAL A 42 10.82 -15.23 11.23
N GLY A 43 10.93 -14.21 10.35
CA GLY A 43 11.78 -14.29 9.15
C GLY A 43 11.29 -15.25 8.06
N VAL A 44 9.98 -15.55 8.02
CA VAL A 44 9.37 -16.49 7.07
C VAL A 44 8.51 -15.77 6.02
N SER A 45 8.31 -16.42 4.86
CA SER A 45 7.40 -15.92 3.83
C SER A 45 5.95 -15.83 4.33
N GLN A 46 5.13 -14.96 3.72
CA GLN A 46 3.74 -14.75 4.12
C GLN A 46 2.94 -16.06 4.16
N SER A 47 3.04 -16.87 3.11
CA SER A 47 2.36 -18.17 3.01
C SER A 47 2.81 -19.19 4.07
N ALA A 48 4.09 -19.18 4.45
CA ALA A 48 4.60 -20.04 5.52
C ALA A 48 4.08 -19.59 6.89
N PHE A 49 4.01 -18.28 7.13
CA PHE A 49 3.46 -17.74 8.37
C PHE A 49 1.96 -18.01 8.51
N ALA A 50 1.17 -17.83 7.45
CA ALA A 50 -0.26 -18.16 7.43
C ALA A 50 -0.53 -19.61 7.87
N LYS A 51 0.26 -20.56 7.33
CA LYS A 51 0.19 -21.97 7.72
C LYS A 51 0.58 -22.18 9.18
N LEU A 52 1.58 -21.46 9.68
CA LEU A 52 2.06 -21.57 11.05
C LEU A 52 1.01 -21.13 12.09
N ILE A 53 0.27 -20.07 11.81
CA ILE A 53 -0.75 -19.51 12.73
C ILE A 53 -2.18 -19.99 12.41
N GLY A 54 -2.34 -20.93 11.47
CA GLY A 54 -3.64 -21.54 11.14
C GLY A 54 -4.64 -20.60 10.45
N VAL A 55 -4.18 -19.54 9.79
CA VAL A 55 -5.05 -18.58 9.10
C VAL A 55 -4.90 -18.66 7.58
N SER A 56 -5.94 -18.27 6.84
CA SER A 56 -5.85 -18.19 5.38
C SER A 56 -4.95 -17.02 4.93
N LEU A 57 -4.31 -17.17 3.77
CA LEU A 57 -3.54 -16.10 3.10
C LEU A 57 -4.38 -14.83 2.89
N ARG A 58 -5.69 -14.97 2.65
CA ARG A 58 -6.63 -13.85 2.51
C ARG A 58 -6.75 -13.06 3.81
N MET A 59 -6.88 -13.73 4.95
CA MET A 59 -6.97 -13.06 6.26
C MET A 59 -5.65 -12.39 6.64
N GLN A 60 -4.51 -13.01 6.30
CA GLN A 60 -3.20 -12.42 6.57
C GLN A 60 -2.89 -11.21 5.68
N LEU A 61 -3.34 -11.18 4.43
CA LEU A 61 -3.22 -10.01 3.55
C LEU A 61 -3.97 -8.79 4.10
N GLN A 62 -5.04 -9.00 4.87
CA GLN A 62 -5.83 -7.92 5.48
C GLN A 62 -5.22 -7.38 6.79
N LEU A 63 -4.18 -8.02 7.33
CA LEU A 63 -3.51 -7.68 8.59
C LEU A 63 -2.12 -7.03 8.40
N LEU A 64 -1.70 -6.79 7.16
CA LEU A 64 -0.52 -5.98 6.80
C LEU A 64 -0.90 -4.51 6.70
#